data_AF-A6USA7-F1
#
_entry.id   AF-A6USA7-F1
#
_cell.length_a   1.000
_cell.length_b   1.000
_cell.length_c   1.000
_cell.angle_alpha   90.00
_cell.angle_beta   90.00
_cell.angle_gamma   90.00
#
_symmetry.space_group_name_H-M   'P 1'
#
loop_
_entity.id
_entity.type
_entity.pdbx_description
1 polymer ?
#
loop_
_entity_poly.entity_id
_entity_poly.type
_entity_poly.pdbx_seq_one_letter_code
_entity_poly.pdbx_strand_id
1 'polypeptide(L)' 'MEWIEKLKDILKCPICGGNFEIGIKKITCKVCKKNYKVENNILVFLEE' A
#
# COMPACT_ATOMS: atom_id res chain seq x y z
N MET A 1 0.81 10.01 -7.23
CA MET A 1 0.15 9.21 -6.18
C MET A 1 -1.19 9.77 -5.70
N GLU A 2 -1.77 10.79 -6.35
CA GLU A 2 -3.07 11.37 -5.92
C GLU A 2 -4.19 10.35 -5.77
N TRP A 3 -4.27 9.33 -6.63
CA TRP A 3 -5.29 8.30 -6.52
C TRP A 3 -5.09 7.40 -5.29
N ILE A 4 -3.83 7.08 -4.93
CA ILE A 4 -3.52 6.24 -3.77
C ILE A 4 -3.93 6.96 -2.48
N GLU A 5 -3.68 8.26 -2.39
CA GLU A 5 -4.13 9.06 -1.24
C GLU A 5 -5.64 9.20 -1.16
N LYS A 6 -6.33 9.32 -2.31
CA LYS A 6 -7.81 9.35 -2.37
C LYS A 6 -8.45 8.01 -2.01
N LEU A 7 -7.77 6.91 -2.33
CA LEU A 7 -8.25 5.54 -2.09
C LEU A 7 -7.63 4.90 -0.83
N LYS A 8 -6.85 5.64 -0.03
CA LYS A 8 -6.12 5.10 1.13
C LYS A 8 -7.04 4.45 2.17
N ASP A 9 -8.27 4.95 2.28
CA ASP A 9 -9.29 4.46 3.22
C ASP A 9 -9.98 3.17 2.74
N ILE A 10 -9.96 2.91 1.42
CA ILE A 10 -10.48 1.65 0.84
C ILE A 10 -9.37 0.63 0.60
N LEU A 11 -8.12 1.06 0.47
CA LEU A 11 -6.96 0.20 0.26
C LEU A 11 -6.66 -0.57 1.55
N LYS A 12 -6.80 -1.89 1.48
CA LYS A 12 -6.50 -2.81 2.58
C LYS A 12 -5.38 -3.77 2.21
N CYS A 13 -4.59 -4.14 3.20
CA CYS A 13 -3.52 -5.11 3.05
C CYS A 13 -4.08 -6.45 2.57
N PRO A 14 -3.57 -7.01 1.45
CA PRO A 14 -4.05 -8.30 0.93
C PRO A 14 -3.77 -9.47 1.90
N ILE A 15 -2.82 -9.30 2.81
CA ILE A 15 -2.41 -10.35 3.76
C ILE A 15 -3.26 -10.33 5.04
N CYS A 16 -3.50 -9.15 5.62
CA CYS A 16 -4.11 -9.03 6.95
C CYS A 16 -5.31 -8.09 7.03
N GLY A 17 -5.74 -7.50 5.92
CA GLY A 17 -6.86 -6.55 5.87
C GLY A 17 -6.61 -5.21 6.58
N GLY A 18 -5.40 -4.97 7.09
CA GLY A 18 -5.03 -3.75 7.79
C GLY A 18 -4.84 -2.54 6.88
N ASN A 19 -4.95 -1.35 7.44
CA ASN A 19 -4.76 -0.10 6.72
C ASN A 19 -3.28 0.12 6.37
N PHE A 20 -3.05 0.91 5.31
CA PHE A 20 -1.72 1.30 4.87
C PHE A 20 -1.30 2.68 5.41
N GLU A 21 0.01 2.84 5.53
CA GLU A 21 0.70 4.11 5.65
C GLU A 21 1.36 4.42 4.31
N ILE A 22 1.11 5.62 3.79
CA ILE A 22 1.64 6.05 2.48
C ILE A 22 2.92 6.83 2.70
N GLY A 23 4.01 6.39 2.06
CA GLY A 23 5.26 7.12 1.94
C GLY A 23 5.52 7.56 0.49
N ILE A 24 6.63 8.28 0.27
CA ILE A 24 6.94 8.95 -1.01
C ILE A 24 7.06 7.97 -2.22
N LYS A 25 7.44 6.71 -2.00
CA LYS A 25 7.59 5.69 -3.08
C LYS A 25 7.17 4.28 -2.67
N LYS A 26 6.54 4.15 -1.50
CA LYS A 26 6.15 2.85 -0.94
C LYS A 26 4.95 3.04 -0.03
N ILE A 27 4.17 1.98 0.12
CA ILE A 27 3.15 1.90 1.16
C ILE A 27 3.52 0.80 2.14
N THR A 28 3.23 1.01 3.41
CA THR A 28 3.55 0.05 4.47
C THR A 28 2.27 -0.31 5.20
N CYS A 29 2.01 -1.61 5.39
CA CYS A 29 0.86 -2.01 6.21
C CYS A 29 1.13 -1.71 7.68
N LYS A 30 0.23 -1.00 8.37
CA LYS A 30 0.38 -0.68 9.80
C LYS A 30 0.30 -1.90 10.72
N VAL A 31 -0.33 -2.97 10.25
CA VAL A 31 -0.57 -4.20 11.04
C VAL A 31 0.56 -5.20 10.86
N CYS A 32 0.80 -5.68 9.64
CA CYS A 32 1.82 -6.70 9.38
C CYS A 32 3.21 -6.13 9.04
N LYS A 33 3.35 -4.80 8.96
CA LYS A 33 4.59 -4.10 8.61
C LYS A 33 5.22 -4.49 7.26
N LYS A 34 4.51 -5.22 6.37
CA LYS A 34 4.93 -5.45 4.98
C LYS A 34 5.00 -4.12 4.25
N ASN A 35 6.06 -3.96 3.45
CA ASN A 35 6.25 -2.84 2.55
C ASN A 35 5.91 -3.26 1.12
N TYR A 36 5.17 -2.43 0.41
CA TYR A 36 4.82 -2.62 -0.99
C TYR A 36 5.37 -1.45 -1.80
N LYS A 37 5.96 -1.79 -2.95
CA LYS A 37 6.53 -0.79 -3.86
C LYS A 37 5.42 -0.15 -4.68
N VAL A 38 5.61 1.13 -4.99
CA VAL A 38 4.79 1.85 -5.96
C VAL A 38 5.63 2.03 -7.22
N GLU A 39 5.28 1.35 -8.31
CA GLU A 39 5.94 1.47 -9.61
C GLU A 39 4.96 2.01 -10.64
N ASN A 40 5.33 3.04 -11.40
CA ASN A 40 4.45 3.70 -12.38
C ASN A 40 3.10 4.16 -11.82
N ASN A 41 3.06 4.63 -10.56
CA ASN A 41 1.83 4.91 -9.81
C ASN A 41 0.91 3.68 -9.65
N ILE A 42 1.44 2.46 -9.63
CA ILE A 42 0.71 1.21 -9.40
C ILE A 42 1.28 0.53 -8.17
N LEU A 43 0.40 0.04 -7.29
CA LEU A 43 0.78 -0.75 -6.12
C LEU A 43 1.11 -2.17 -6.54
N VAL A 44 2.35 -2.58 -6.29
CA VAL A 44 2.82 -3.92 -6.61
C VAL A 44 2.63 -4.81 -5.38
N PHE A 45 1.60 -5.67 -5.43
CA PHE A 45 1.29 -6.68 -4.43
C PHE A 45 1.76 -8.08 -4.85
N LEU A 46 2.94 -8.17 -5.46
CA LEU A 46 3.52 -9.44 -5.84
C LEU A 46 4.19 -10.08 -4.63
N GLU A 47 3.90 -11.35 -4.40
CA GLU A 47 4.72 -12.22 -3.56
C GLU A 47 5.87 -12.72 -4.44
N GLU A 48 7.12 -12.58 -3.97
CA GLU A 48 8.27 -13.25 -4.58
C GLU A 48 8.17 -14.77 -4.46
#